data_AF-A0A958V7H7-F1
#
_entry.id   AF-A0A958V7H7-F1
#
_cell.length_a   1.000
_cell.length_b   1.000
_cell.length_c   1.000
_cell.angle_alpha   90.00
_cell.angle_beta   90.00
_cell.angle_gamma   90.00
#
_symmetry.space_group_name_H-M   'P 1'
#
loop_
_entity.id
_entity.type
_entity.pdbx_description
1 polymer ?
#
loop_
_entity_poly.entity_id
_entity_poly.type
_entity_poly.pdbx_seq_one_letter_code
_entity_poly.pdbx_strand_id
1 'polypeptide(L)'
;ESSAVSGNAYVDQVKETVKNEDAEVLVLAVGTEADINELDDYEERQMFLQDIGLDEPGSSKLIRSAYKLLKQQTYFTAGVKEVRAWTITIGDTAPQAAGVIHSDFEKGFIRAEVIAYNDFVSYGNEAKVKEAGKMRVEGKNYIVQDGDVMHFLFNV
;
A
#
# COMPACT_ATOMS: atom_id res chain seq x y z
N GLU A 1 13.43 12.54 21.31
CA GLU A 1 13.13 13.14 19.99
C GLU A 1 14.25 12.95 18.98
N SER A 2 15.47 13.48 19.17
CA SER A 2 16.55 13.40 18.16
C SER A 2 16.96 11.98 17.72
N SER A 3 16.89 10.98 18.61
CA SER A 3 17.14 9.58 18.27
C SER A 3 16.04 8.92 17.42
N ALA A 4 14.90 9.57 17.20
CA ALA A 4 13.82 9.03 16.36
C ALA A 4 14.27 8.88 14.89
N VAL A 5 15.09 9.81 14.42
CA VAL A 5 15.53 9.87 13.01
C VAL A 5 16.68 8.90 12.73
N SER A 6 17.67 8.83 13.62
CA SER A 6 18.93 8.10 13.38
C SER A 6 19.17 6.92 14.33
N GLY A 7 18.36 6.77 15.37
CA GLY A 7 18.57 5.79 16.43
C GLY A 7 19.51 6.28 17.53
N ASN A 8 20.03 5.33 18.29
CA ASN A 8 20.99 5.53 19.37
C ASN A 8 21.90 4.29 19.50
N ALA A 9 22.85 4.30 20.45
CA ALA A 9 23.80 3.21 20.64
C ALA A 9 23.13 1.83 20.88
N TYR A 10 21.91 1.77 21.43
CA TYR A 10 21.17 0.52 21.59
C TYR A 10 20.57 0.03 20.28
N VAL A 11 20.10 0.93 19.42
CA VAL A 11 19.65 0.60 18.06
C VAL A 11 20.80 -0.03 17.28
N ASP A 12 22.01 0.52 17.40
CA ASP A 12 23.19 -0.03 16.71
C ASP A 12 23.54 -1.43 17.22
N GLN A 13 23.42 -1.69 18.52
CA GLN A 13 23.59 -3.03 19.10
C GLN A 13 22.54 -4.02 18.58
N VAL A 14 21.28 -3.60 18.45
CA VAL A 14 20.21 -4.45 17.88
C VAL A 14 20.51 -4.76 16.42
N LYS A 15 20.83 -3.75 15.60
CA LYS A 15 21.21 -3.93 14.19
C LYS A 15 22.37 -4.92 14.03
N GLU A 16 23.39 -4.80 14.88
CA GLU A 16 24.53 -5.72 14.88
C GLU A 16 24.15 -7.14 15.28
N THR A 17 23.23 -7.29 16.24
CA THR A 17 22.76 -8.61 16.72
C THR A 17 21.99 -9.35 15.63
N VAL A 18 21.12 -8.67 14.88
CA VAL A 18 20.26 -9.27 13.85
C VAL A 18 20.86 -9.22 12.45
N LYS A 19 22.12 -8.77 12.28
CA LYS A 19 22.73 -8.55 10.96
C LYS A 19 22.79 -9.79 10.05
N ASN A 20 22.74 -10.97 10.63
CA ASN A 20 22.78 -12.26 9.93
C ASN A 20 21.39 -12.89 9.78
N GLU A 21 20.34 -12.20 10.21
CA GLU A 21 18.95 -12.59 10.06
C GLU A 21 18.33 -11.85 8.87
N ASP A 22 17.31 -12.44 8.24
CA ASP A 22 16.47 -11.75 7.25
C ASP A 22 15.42 -10.89 7.98
N ALA A 23 15.90 -9.94 8.79
CA ALA A 23 15.08 -9.12 9.67
C ALA A 23 15.17 -7.64 9.30
N GLU A 24 14.00 -7.02 9.09
CA GLU A 24 13.90 -5.57 8.92
C GLU A 24 13.90 -4.89 10.31
N VAL A 25 14.76 -3.89 10.50
CA VAL A 25 14.85 -3.12 11.75
C VAL A 25 14.20 -1.76 11.57
N LEU A 26 13.17 -1.48 12.37
CA LEU A 26 12.49 -0.19 12.42
C LEU A 26 12.79 0.53 13.73
N VAL A 27 13.10 1.83 13.64
CA VAL A 27 13.33 2.70 14.81
C VAL A 27 12.09 3.56 15.02
N LEU A 28 11.52 3.50 16.22
CA LEU A 28 10.32 4.25 16.60
C LEU A 28 10.58 5.00 17.91
N ALA A 29 10.24 6.29 17.95
CA ALA A 29 10.21 7.07 19.17
C ALA A 29 8.80 7.03 19.76
N VAL A 30 8.50 5.98 20.54
CA VAL A 30 7.14 5.68 21.02
C VAL A 30 6.50 6.84 21.78
N GLY A 31 7.26 7.59 22.59
CA GLY A 31 6.76 8.79 23.27
C GLY A 31 6.28 9.85 22.27
N THR A 32 7.12 10.17 21.29
CA THR A 32 6.78 11.11 20.22
C THR A 32 5.60 10.63 19.36
N GLU A 33 5.45 9.32 19.14
CA GLU A 33 4.27 8.77 18.45
C GLU A 33 2.97 8.99 19.24
N ALA A 34 3.02 8.99 20.58
CA ALA A 34 1.84 9.32 21.39
C ALA A 34 1.43 10.77 21.17
N ASP A 35 2.40 11.69 21.23
CA ASP A 35 2.16 13.13 20.99
C ASP A 35 1.57 13.36 19.59
N ILE A 36 2.12 12.71 18.54
CA ILE A 36 1.60 12.78 17.17
C ILE A 36 0.14 12.32 17.07
N ASN A 37 -0.24 11.31 17.84
CA ASN A 37 -1.59 10.74 17.81
C ASN A 37 -2.63 11.61 18.53
N GLU A 38 -2.21 12.51 19.42
CA GLU A 38 -3.09 13.48 20.08
C GLU A 38 -3.43 14.68 19.18
N LEU A 39 -2.70 14.88 18.08
CA LEU A 39 -2.95 15.93 17.09
C LEU A 39 -4.03 15.48 16.10
N ASP A 40 -5.25 15.97 16.27
CA ASP A 40 -6.38 15.67 15.38
C ASP A 40 -6.31 16.39 14.03
N ASP A 41 -5.75 17.61 14.01
CA ASP A 41 -5.64 18.40 12.79
C ASP A 41 -4.47 17.93 11.91
N TYR A 42 -4.75 17.79 10.62
CA TYR A 42 -3.76 17.29 9.66
C TYR A 42 -2.61 18.28 9.46
N GLU A 43 -2.90 19.57 9.34
CA GLU A 43 -1.88 20.60 9.09
C GLU A 43 -0.98 20.75 10.32
N GLU A 44 -1.57 20.75 11.52
CA GLU A 44 -0.84 20.77 12.79
C GLU A 44 0.07 19.55 12.93
N ARG A 45 -0.45 18.35 12.65
CA ARG A 45 0.35 17.11 12.68
C ARG A 45 1.51 17.17 11.69
N GLN A 46 1.29 17.67 10.47
CA GLN A 46 2.34 17.81 9.46
C GLN A 46 3.43 18.82 9.89
N MET A 47 3.03 19.96 10.47
CA MET A 47 3.97 20.93 11.01
C MET A 47 4.82 20.31 12.13
N PHE A 48 4.20 19.62 13.09
CA PHE A 48 4.90 18.96 14.18
C PHE A 48 5.92 17.93 13.67
N LEU A 49 5.53 17.09 12.71
CA LEU A 49 6.41 16.12 12.06
C LEU A 49 7.63 16.81 11.42
N GLN A 50 7.41 17.90 10.68
CA GLN A 50 8.49 18.66 10.05
C GLN A 50 9.45 19.29 11.08
N ASP A 51 8.91 19.84 12.18
CA ASP A 51 9.70 20.45 13.25
C ASP A 51 10.65 19.45 13.92
N ILE A 52 10.23 18.18 14.03
CA ILE A 52 11.06 17.10 14.57
C ILE A 52 11.87 16.33 13.51
N GLY A 53 11.81 16.77 12.24
CA GLY A 53 12.57 16.18 11.13
C GLY A 53 12.03 14.84 10.62
N LEU A 54 10.73 14.62 10.73
CA LEU A 54 10.03 13.45 10.19
C LEU A 54 9.10 13.85 9.05
N ASP A 55 9.08 13.06 7.98
CA ASP A 55 8.13 13.25 6.87
C ASP A 55 6.78 12.56 7.13
N GLU A 56 6.74 11.61 8.06
CA GLU A 56 5.55 10.82 8.40
C GLU A 56 5.65 10.20 9.80
N PRO A 57 4.52 9.80 10.41
CA PRO A 57 4.52 9.04 11.65
C PRO A 57 5.22 7.69 11.50
N GLY A 58 5.96 7.27 12.52
CA GLY A 58 6.57 5.95 12.60
C GLY A 58 5.55 4.82 12.57
N SER A 59 4.34 5.04 13.10
CA SER A 59 3.21 4.10 12.96
C SER A 59 2.86 3.79 11.50
N SER A 60 2.96 4.76 10.58
CA SER A 60 2.75 4.52 9.15
C SER A 60 3.85 3.65 8.54
N LYS A 61 5.11 3.83 8.97
CA LYS A 61 6.23 2.96 8.58
C LYS A 61 6.01 1.54 9.10
N LEU A 62 5.60 1.39 10.36
CA LEU A 62 5.32 0.09 10.99
C LEU A 62 4.25 -0.69 10.23
N ILE A 63 3.14 -0.03 9.88
CA ILE A 63 2.05 -0.65 9.13
C ILE A 63 2.56 -1.18 7.78
N ARG A 64 3.31 -0.38 7.02
CA ARG A 64 3.84 -0.80 5.71
C ARG A 64 4.89 -1.92 5.83
N SER A 65 5.78 -1.84 6.81
CA SER A 65 6.76 -2.92 7.07
C SER A 65 6.07 -4.22 7.48
N ALA A 66 5.02 -4.18 8.30
CA ALA A 66 4.23 -5.36 8.65
C ALA A 66 3.49 -5.94 7.43
N TYR A 67 2.93 -5.09 6.58
CA TYR A 67 2.25 -5.49 5.34
C TYR A 67 3.21 -6.23 4.39
N LYS A 68 4.42 -5.68 4.22
CA LYS A 68 5.51 -6.30 3.45
C LYS A 68 5.97 -7.62 4.08
N LEU A 69 6.12 -7.67 5.40
CA LEU A 69 6.50 -8.88 6.14
C LEU A 69 5.48 -10.01 5.93
N LEU A 70 4.18 -9.67 5.89
CA LEU A 70 3.09 -10.59 5.60
C LEU A 70 2.94 -10.93 4.11
N LYS A 71 3.84 -10.41 3.25
CA LYS A 71 3.80 -10.57 1.79
C LYS A 71 2.47 -10.13 1.19
N GLN A 72 1.93 -9.03 1.71
CA GLN A 72 0.70 -8.42 1.22
C GLN A 72 1.01 -7.28 0.27
N GLN A 73 0.09 -7.05 -0.67
CA GLN A 73 0.11 -5.91 -1.59
C GLN A 73 -1.32 -5.38 -1.76
N THR A 74 -1.44 -4.18 -2.33
CA THR A 74 -2.72 -3.50 -2.50
C THR A 74 -3.06 -3.38 -3.99
N TYR A 75 -4.33 -3.58 -4.34
CA TYR A 75 -4.89 -3.10 -5.60
C TYR A 75 -6.07 -2.17 -5.31
N PHE A 76 -6.50 -1.40 -6.31
CA PHE A 76 -7.58 -0.43 -6.15
C PHE A 76 -8.76 -0.75 -7.06
N THR A 77 -9.96 -0.54 -6.55
CA THR A 77 -11.14 -0.31 -7.38
C THR A 77 -11.47 1.18 -7.32
N ALA A 78 -11.61 1.83 -8.47
CA ALA A 78 -11.93 3.25 -8.56
C ALA A 78 -13.19 3.44 -9.41
N GLY A 79 -14.24 4.01 -8.82
CA GLY A 79 -15.48 4.37 -9.51
C GLY A 79 -16.04 5.68 -8.98
N VAL A 80 -17.12 6.16 -9.60
CA VAL A 80 -17.72 7.47 -9.27
C VAL A 80 -18.16 7.56 -7.80
N LYS A 81 -18.61 6.44 -7.22
CA LYS A 81 -19.13 6.39 -5.84
C LYS A 81 -18.07 6.07 -4.79
N GLU A 82 -17.05 5.30 -5.16
CA GLU A 82 -16.11 4.73 -4.20
C GLU A 82 -14.74 4.53 -4.85
N VAL A 83 -13.70 4.87 -4.10
CA VAL A 83 -12.34 4.41 -4.34
C VAL A 83 -11.95 3.57 -3.14
N ARG A 84 -11.49 2.35 -3.38
CA ARG A 84 -11.16 1.40 -2.31
C ARG A 84 -9.87 0.66 -2.58
N ALA A 85 -9.07 0.54 -1.53
CA ALA A 85 -7.90 -0.32 -1.46
C ALA A 85 -8.30 -1.72 -1.01
N TRP A 86 -7.79 -2.74 -1.71
CA TRP A 86 -8.02 -4.15 -1.41
C TRP A 86 -6.69 -4.84 -1.11
N THR A 87 -6.65 -5.56 0.00
CA THR A 87 -5.48 -6.33 0.43
C THR A 87 -5.50 -7.71 -0.22
N ILE A 88 -4.41 -8.08 -0.87
CA ILE A 88 -4.18 -9.42 -1.45
C ILE A 88 -2.78 -9.91 -1.10
N THR A 89 -2.52 -11.19 -1.32
CA THR A 89 -1.17 -11.74 -1.19
C THR A 89 -0.38 -11.46 -2.47
N ILE A 90 0.92 -11.18 -2.35
CA ILE A 90 1.81 -11.06 -3.50
C ILE A 90 1.77 -12.37 -4.29
N GLY A 91 1.45 -12.27 -5.58
CA GLY A 91 1.31 -13.42 -6.47
C GLY A 91 -0.12 -13.88 -6.72
N ASP A 92 -1.12 -13.28 -6.07
CA ASP A 92 -2.52 -13.59 -6.35
C ASP A 92 -2.88 -13.26 -7.81
N THR A 93 -3.64 -14.17 -8.43
CA THR A 93 -4.18 -14.00 -9.78
C THR A 93 -5.38 -13.06 -9.78
N ALA A 94 -5.74 -12.50 -10.94
CA ALA A 94 -6.91 -11.62 -11.07
C ALA A 94 -8.23 -12.24 -10.54
N PRO A 95 -8.56 -13.53 -10.75
CA PRO A 95 -9.71 -14.17 -10.12
C PRO A 95 -9.64 -14.21 -8.60
N GLN A 96 -8.48 -14.54 -8.02
CA GLN A 96 -8.29 -14.58 -6.56
C GLN A 96 -8.46 -13.18 -5.96
N ALA A 97 -7.89 -12.16 -6.60
CA ALA A 97 -8.06 -10.77 -6.19
C ALA A 97 -9.52 -10.32 -6.25
N ALA A 98 -10.27 -10.72 -7.28
CA ALA A 98 -11.71 -10.47 -7.37
C ALA A 98 -12.50 -11.20 -6.26
N GLY A 99 -12.05 -12.41 -5.88
CA GLY A 99 -12.61 -13.20 -4.78
C GLY A 99 -12.58 -12.50 -3.42
N VAL A 100 -11.60 -11.63 -3.18
CA VAL A 100 -11.52 -10.80 -1.96
C VAL A 100 -12.68 -9.80 -1.87
N ILE A 101 -13.21 -9.35 -3.00
CA ILE A 101 -14.43 -8.51 -3.02
C ILE A 101 -15.65 -9.38 -2.68
N HIS A 102 -15.78 -10.50 -3.39
CA HIS A 102 -16.84 -11.47 -3.15
C HIS A 102 -16.50 -12.83 -3.76
N SER A 103 -16.77 -13.93 -3.05
CA SER A 103 -16.44 -15.28 -3.51
C SER A 103 -17.06 -15.69 -4.86
N ASP A 104 -18.19 -15.11 -5.24
CA ASP A 104 -18.81 -15.37 -6.55
C ASP A 104 -18.07 -14.71 -7.71
N PHE A 105 -17.33 -13.62 -7.48
CA PHE A 105 -16.55 -12.97 -8.53
C PHE A 105 -15.40 -13.85 -8.99
N GLU A 106 -14.79 -14.60 -8.07
CA GLU A 106 -13.73 -15.56 -8.40
C GLU A 106 -14.27 -16.69 -9.28
N LYS A 107 -15.43 -17.27 -8.91
CA LYS A 107 -16.08 -18.35 -9.67
C LYS A 107 -16.58 -17.87 -11.04
N GLY A 108 -17.20 -16.70 -11.06
CA GLY A 108 -17.79 -16.07 -12.24
C GLY A 108 -16.79 -15.28 -13.09
N PHE A 109 -15.50 -15.24 -12.72
CA PHE A 109 -14.51 -14.38 -13.35
C PHE A 109 -14.42 -14.62 -14.87
N ILE A 110 -14.56 -13.54 -15.63
CA ILE A 110 -14.37 -13.52 -17.09
C ILE A 110 -13.00 -12.93 -17.41
N ARG A 111 -12.76 -11.69 -16.98
CA ARG A 111 -11.54 -10.90 -17.24
C ARG A 111 -11.46 -9.69 -16.30
N ALA A 112 -10.30 -9.05 -16.24
CA ALA A 112 -10.11 -7.78 -15.55
C ALA A 112 -9.66 -6.70 -16.53
N GLU A 113 -10.21 -5.50 -16.40
CA GLU A 113 -9.63 -4.28 -16.96
C GLU A 113 -8.61 -3.76 -15.94
N VAL A 114 -7.36 -3.55 -16.36
CA VAL A 114 -6.25 -3.23 -15.47
C VAL A 114 -5.52 -1.99 -15.97
N ILE A 115 -5.28 -1.06 -15.05
CA ILE A 115 -4.47 0.13 -15.26
C ILE A 115 -3.38 0.14 -14.19
N ALA A 116 -2.11 0.25 -14.57
CA ALA A 116 -1.05 0.43 -13.60
C ALA A 116 -1.20 1.78 -12.89
N TYR A 117 -0.97 1.84 -11.57
CA TYR A 117 -1.09 3.07 -10.77
C TYR A 117 -0.41 4.28 -11.42
N ASN A 118 0.84 4.09 -11.87
CA ASN A 118 1.64 5.15 -12.47
C ASN A 118 1.03 5.68 -13.77
N ASP A 119 0.41 4.83 -14.58
CA ASP A 119 -0.32 5.27 -15.77
C ASP A 119 -1.58 6.05 -15.34
N PHE A 120 -2.33 5.57 -14.36
CA PHE A 120 -3.52 6.27 -13.87
C PHE A 120 -3.19 7.69 -13.39
N VAL A 121 -2.13 7.85 -12.58
CA VAL A 121 -1.69 9.15 -12.07
C VAL A 121 -1.17 10.04 -13.20
N SER A 122 -0.35 9.50 -14.12
CA SER A 122 0.27 10.29 -15.20
C SER A 122 -0.76 10.84 -16.19
N TYR A 123 -1.80 10.07 -16.51
CA TYR A 123 -2.86 10.51 -17.42
C TYR A 123 -4.02 11.20 -16.68
N GLY A 124 -4.12 11.03 -15.37
CA GLY A 124 -5.01 11.76 -14.46
C GLY A 124 -6.44 11.24 -14.38
N ASN A 125 -6.93 10.50 -15.37
CA ASN A 125 -8.21 9.78 -15.29
C ASN A 125 -8.28 8.58 -16.25
N GLU A 126 -9.22 7.68 -15.99
CA GLU A 126 -9.44 6.45 -16.74
C GLU A 126 -9.65 6.68 -18.25
N ALA A 127 -10.40 7.70 -18.64
CA ALA A 127 -10.69 7.99 -20.05
C ALA A 127 -9.39 8.31 -20.82
N LYS A 128 -8.51 9.13 -20.25
CA LYS A 128 -7.21 9.48 -20.84
C LYS A 128 -6.25 8.29 -20.90
N VAL A 129 -6.25 7.44 -19.88
CA VAL A 129 -5.48 6.18 -19.90
C VAL A 129 -5.95 5.28 -21.05
N LYS A 130 -7.26 5.17 -21.26
CA LYS A 130 -7.86 4.37 -22.32
C LYS A 130 -7.54 4.92 -23.71
N GLU A 131 -7.65 6.25 -23.90
CA GLU A 131 -7.23 6.93 -25.13
C GLU A 131 -5.74 6.72 -25.44
N ALA A 132 -4.90 6.68 -24.40
CA ALA A 132 -3.47 6.40 -24.53
C ALA A 132 -3.14 4.91 -24.75
N GLY A 133 -4.14 4.01 -24.75
CA GLY A 133 -3.95 2.57 -24.94
C GLY A 133 -3.24 1.88 -23.77
N LYS A 134 -3.31 2.46 -22.56
CA LYS A 134 -2.63 1.95 -21.36
C LYS A 134 -3.51 1.07 -20.48
N MET A 135 -4.82 1.04 -20.73
CA MET A 135 -5.72 0.09 -20.10
C MET A 135 -5.57 -1.27 -20.77
N ARG A 136 -5.23 -2.29 -19.98
CA ARG A 136 -5.10 -3.68 -20.43
C ARG A 136 -6.35 -4.48 -20.10
N VAL A 137 -6.62 -5.50 -20.91
CA VAL A 137 -7.63 -6.51 -20.61
C VAL A 137 -6.91 -7.81 -20.31
N GLU A 138 -7.01 -8.24 -19.06
CA GLU A 138 -6.22 -9.31 -18.49
C GLU A 138 -7.09 -10.53 -18.17
N GLY A 139 -6.53 -11.72 -18.41
CA GLY A 139 -7.20 -13.00 -18.22
C GLY A 139 -6.98 -13.61 -16.84
N LYS A 140 -7.42 -14.86 -16.68
CA LYS A 140 -7.35 -15.63 -15.41
C LYS A 140 -5.94 -15.83 -14.87
N ASN A 141 -4.94 -15.82 -15.74
CA ASN A 141 -3.53 -16.06 -15.37
C ASN A 141 -2.76 -14.78 -15.06
N TYR A 142 -3.39 -13.61 -15.15
CA TYR A 142 -2.73 -12.36 -14.81
C TYR A 142 -2.45 -12.32 -13.31
N ILE A 143 -1.20 -12.06 -12.96
CA ILE A 143 -0.76 -11.84 -11.59
C ILE A 143 -0.93 -10.36 -11.29
N VAL A 144 -1.77 -10.05 -10.31
CA VAL A 144 -2.03 -8.67 -9.93
C VAL A 144 -0.74 -8.01 -9.45
N GLN A 145 -0.50 -6.78 -9.87
CA GLN A 145 0.64 -6.00 -9.44
C GLN A 145 0.22 -4.99 -8.36
N ASP A 146 1.14 -4.66 -7.47
CA ASP A 146 0.89 -3.65 -6.44
C ASP A 146 0.49 -2.30 -7.09
N GLY A 147 -0.58 -1.72 -6.58
CA GLY A 147 -1.19 -0.49 -7.05
C GLY A 147 -2.07 -0.61 -8.29
N ASP A 148 -2.26 -1.79 -8.89
CA ASP A 148 -3.16 -1.94 -10.04
C ASP A 148 -4.55 -1.37 -9.74
N VAL A 149 -5.05 -0.51 -10.63
CA VAL A 149 -6.43 -0.04 -10.62
C VAL A 149 -7.23 -1.00 -11.51
N MET A 150 -8.15 -1.73 -10.90
CA MET A 150 -8.82 -2.88 -11.53
C MET A 150 -10.33 -2.73 -11.55
N HIS A 151 -10.92 -3.21 -12.64
CA HIS A 151 -12.35 -3.44 -12.77
C HIS A 151 -12.60 -4.86 -13.26
N PHE A 152 -13.34 -5.65 -12.47
CA PHE A 152 -13.57 -7.06 -12.74
C PHE A 152 -14.88 -7.28 -13.49
N LEU A 153 -14.82 -8.00 -14.61
CA LEU A 153 -16.00 -8.48 -15.31
C LEU A 153 -16.23 -9.95 -14.95
N PHE A 154 -17.43 -10.25 -14.48
CA PHE A 154 -17.84 -11.59 -14.04
C PHE A 154 -19.27 -11.89 -14.52
N ASN A 155 -19.59 -13.18 -14.63
CA ASN A 155 -20.95 -13.63 -14.85
C ASN A 155 -21.61 -13.99 -13.51
N VAL A 156 -22.89 -13.65 -13.37
CA VAL A 156 -23.74 -14.00 -12.21
C VAL A 156 -24.64 -15.17 -12.58
#